data_AF-A0A7C0V7B0-F1
#
_entry.id   AF-A0A7C0V7B0-F1
#
_cell.length_a   1.000
_cell.length_b   1.000
_cell.length_c   1.000
_cell.angle_alpha   90.00
_cell.angle_beta   90.00
_cell.angle_gamma   90.00
#
_symmetry.space_group_name_H-M   'P 1'
#
loop_
_entity.id
_entity.type
_entity.pdbx_description
1 polymer ?
#
loop_
_entity_poly.entity_id
_entity_poly.type
_entity_poly.pdbx_seq_one_letter_code
_entity_poly.pdbx_strand_id
1 'polypeptide(L)' 'MKRLIVALLAGLTIAGAAPAMAAGKLSLDTTAVAFGTMKEGLVAEKVITLSNTGDAPLRIANVTTS' A
#
# COMPACT_ATOMS: atom_id res chain seq x y z
N MET A 1 -15.73 -38.37 41.20
CA MET A 1 -14.43 -37.74 40.86
C MET A 1 -13.81 -38.39 39.62
N LYS A 2 -14.37 -38.18 38.41
CA LYS A 2 -13.79 -38.68 37.13
C LYS A 2 -14.40 -38.04 35.86
N ARG A 3 -15.51 -37.30 35.97
CA ARG A 3 -16.07 -36.46 34.88
C ARG A 3 -15.25 -35.20 34.56
N LEU A 4 -14.04 -35.09 35.13
CA LEU A 4 -13.20 -33.88 35.09
C LEU A 4 -12.10 -33.91 34.03
N ILE A 5 -11.85 -35.04 33.36
CA ILE A 5 -10.77 -35.14 32.34
C ILE A 5 -11.33 -35.15 30.90
N VAL A 6 -12.61 -35.49 30.70
CA VAL A 6 -13.22 -35.52 29.35
C VAL A 6 -13.59 -34.11 28.83
N ALA A 7 -13.55 -33.09 29.69
CA ALA A 7 -13.79 -31.69 29.30
C ALA A 7 -12.53 -30.93 28.85
N LEU A 8 -11.33 -31.54 28.90
CA LEU A 8 -10.08 -30.86 28.52
C LEU A 8 -9.77 -30.95 27.02
N LEU A 9 -10.56 -31.71 26.25
CA LEU A 9 -10.48 -31.76 24.79
C LEU A 9 -11.65 -31.02 24.14
N ALA A 10 -12.13 -29.94 24.78
CA ALA A 10 -13.04 -28.99 24.15
C ALA A 10 -12.23 -28.23 23.09
N GLY A 11 -12.53 -28.53 21.82
CA GLY A 11 -11.83 -28.06 20.63
C GLY A 11 -11.35 -26.62 20.71
N LEU A 12 -10.05 -26.46 20.93
CA LEU A 12 -9.35 -25.21 20.68
C LEU A 12 -9.18 -25.09 19.17
N THR A 13 -10.21 -24.62 18.48
CA THR A 13 -10.10 -24.22 17.08
C THR A 13 -9.29 -22.94 17.04
N ILE A 14 -7.96 -23.06 16.90
CA ILE A 14 -7.12 -21.97 16.46
C ILE A 14 -7.55 -21.65 15.03
N ALA A 15 -8.44 -20.66 14.88
CA ALA A 15 -8.63 -19.98 13.63
C ALA A 15 -7.36 -19.15 13.39
N GLY A 16 -6.37 -19.74 12.73
CA GLY A 16 -5.19 -19.03 12.29
C GLY A 16 -5.61 -17.95 11.30
N ALA A 17 -5.62 -16.69 11.74
CA ALA A 17 -5.72 -15.56 10.82
C ALA A 17 -4.46 -15.61 9.93
N ALA A 18 -4.64 -15.85 8.63
CA ALA A 18 -3.53 -15.70 7.71
C ALA A 18 -3.03 -14.25 7.81
N PRO A 19 -1.71 -14.02 7.96
CA PRO A 19 -1.19 -12.66 7.97
C PRO A 19 -1.57 -11.99 6.66
N ALA A 20 -2.04 -10.74 6.74
CA ALA A 20 -2.29 -9.94 5.55
C ALA A 20 -1.02 -9.93 4.71
N MET A 21 -1.10 -10.36 3.45
CA MET A 21 0.06 -10.37 2.57
C MET A 21 0.58 -8.95 2.43
N ALA A 22 1.88 -8.77 2.65
CA ALA A 22 2.54 -7.48 2.44
C ALA A 22 2.28 -7.01 1.01
N ALA A 23 1.69 -5.83 0.86
CA ALA A 23 1.37 -5.22 -0.42
C ALA A 23 2.11 -3.89 -0.54
N GLY A 24 2.65 -3.60 -1.72
CA GLY A 24 3.19 -2.29 -2.03
C GLY A 24 2.04 -1.27 -2.11
N LYS A 25 2.28 -0.04 -1.66
CA LYS A 25 1.28 1.03 -1.69
C LYS A 25 1.93 2.27 -2.29
N LEU A 26 1.45 2.70 -3.45
CA LEU A 26 1.96 3.91 -4.09
C LEU A 26 1.24 5.14 -3.53
N SER A 27 2.01 6.13 -3.10
CA SER A 27 1.53 7.43 -2.66
C SER A 27 2.23 8.53 -3.45
N LEU A 28 1.48 9.57 -3.79
CA LEU A 28 1.96 10.76 -4.49
C LEU A 28 1.71 11.97 -3.60
N ASP A 29 2.63 12.93 -3.60
CA ASP A 29 2.45 14.22 -2.93
C ASP A 29 1.38 15.10 -3.61
N THR A 30 1.25 15.00 -4.93
CA THR A 30 0.15 15.60 -5.70
C THR A 30 -0.36 14.68 -6.81
N THR A 31 -1.65 14.77 -7.11
CA THR A 31 -2.28 14.07 -8.25
C THR A 31 -2.59 14.98 -9.43
N ALA A 32 -2.34 16.29 -9.27
CA ALA A 32 -2.56 17.30 -10.30
C ALA A 32 -1.37 18.25 -10.39
N VAL A 33 -0.97 18.58 -11.61
CA VAL A 33 0.11 19.54 -11.89
C VAL A 33 -0.45 20.70 -12.68
N ALA A 34 -0.42 21.89 -12.08
CA ALA A 34 -0.78 23.14 -12.74
C ALA A 34 0.48 23.97 -13.01
N PHE A 35 0.73 24.28 -14.27
CA PHE A 35 1.81 25.17 -14.69
C PHE A 35 1.42 26.65 -14.67
N GLY A 36 0.11 26.95 -14.67
CA GLY A 36 -0.39 28.33 -14.67
C GLY A 36 -0.11 29.06 -15.98
N THR A 37 0.00 30.39 -15.92
CA THR A 37 0.30 31.24 -17.08
C THR A 37 1.80 31.17 -17.40
N MET A 38 2.12 30.63 -18.57
CA MET A 38 3.49 30.48 -19.05
C MET A 38 3.79 31.52 -20.13
N LYS A 39 4.98 32.13 -20.05
CA LYS A 39 5.51 32.95 -21.15
C LYS A 39 6.15 32.04 -22.19
N GLU A 40 5.93 32.35 -23.46
CA GLU A 40 6.53 31.63 -24.57
C GLU A 40 8.06 31.59 -24.48
N GLY A 41 8.63 30.45 -24.85
CA GLY A 41 10.08 30.21 -24.85
C GLY A 41 10.68 29.84 -23.49
N LEU A 42 9.89 29.78 -22.41
CA LEU A 42 10.37 29.35 -21.09
C LEU A 42 10.02 27.88 -20.82
N VAL A 43 10.98 27.17 -20.21
CA VAL A 43 10.77 25.81 -19.68
C VAL A 43 10.31 25.94 -18.23
N ALA A 44 9.20 25.27 -17.87
CA ALA A 44 8.80 25.09 -16.48
C ALA A 44 8.99 23.63 -16.07
N GLU A 45 9.48 23.46 -14.85
CA GLU A 45 9.67 22.16 -14.22
C GLU A 45 8.75 22.03 -13.01
N LYS A 46 8.17 20.83 -12.84
CA LYS A 46 7.39 20.44 -11.67
C LYS A 46 7.84 19.06 -11.25
N VAL A 47 8.27 18.95 -10.00
CA VAL A 47 8.69 17.69 -9.40
C VAL A 47 7.51 17.10 -8.64
N ILE A 48 7.24 15.81 -8.86
CA ILE A 48 6.26 15.02 -8.12
C ILE A 48 7.03 13.93 -7.39
N THR A 49 6.73 13.75 -6.11
CA THR A 49 7.38 12.74 -5.27
C THR A 49 6.49 11.51 -5.18
N LEU A 50 7.01 10.38 -5.67
CA LEU A 50 6.37 9.07 -5.53
C LEU A 50 7.00 8.34 -4.35
N SER A 51 6.17 7.85 -3.43
CA SER A 51 6.62 7.08 -2.26
C SER A 51 5.94 5.71 -2.21
N ASN A 52 6.72 4.66 -1.96
CA ASN A 52 6.16 3.37 -1.57
C ASN A 52 5.95 3.37 -0.05
N THR A 53 4.70 3.41 0.39
CA THR A 53 4.31 3.41 1.80
C THR A 53 3.81 2.04 2.28
N GLY A 54 3.94 1.02 1.44
CA GLY A 54 3.58 -0.36 1.77
C GLY A 54 4.77 -1.22 2.15
N ASP A 55 4.48 -2.43 2.61
CA ASP A 55 5.47 -3.36 3.15
C ASP A 55 6.04 -4.34 2.10
N ALA A 56 5.75 -4.09 0.81
CA ALA A 56 6.31 -4.87 -0.29
C ALA A 56 6.82 -3.98 -1.44
N PRO A 57 7.76 -4.46 -2.28
CA PRO A 57 8.31 -3.69 -3.39
C PRO A 57 7.25 -3.26 -4.41
N LEU A 58 7.45 -2.09 -5.01
CA LEU A 58 6.69 -1.61 -6.17
C LEU A 58 7.57 -1.56 -7.41
N ARG A 59 6.99 -1.90 -8.55
CA ARG A 59 7.62 -1.74 -9.87
C ARG A 59 6.81 -0.75 -10.70
N ILE A 60 7.43 0.38 -11.05
CA ILE A 60 6.85 1.34 -11.99
C ILE A 60 7.07 0.79 -13.40
N ALA A 61 5.96 0.48 -14.09
CA ALA A 61 6.02 -0.16 -15.41
C ALA A 61 5.83 0.84 -16.57
N ASN A 62 5.03 1.88 -16.37
CA ASN A 62 4.71 2.88 -17.38
C ASN A 62 4.55 4.26 -16.74
N VAL A 63 4.95 5.30 -17.47
CA VAL A 63 4.72 6.70 -17.12
C VAL A 63 4.25 7.40 -18.38
N THR A 64 3.09 8.06 -18.32
CA THR A 64 2.46 8.74 -19.46
C THR A 64 2.01 10.14 -19.03
N THR A 65 2.06 11.08 -19.97
CA THR A 65 1.56 12.45 -19.81
C THR A 65 0.53 12.73 -20.91
N SER A 66 -0.51 13.51 -20.60
CA SER A 66 -1.57 13.88 -21.53
C SER A 66 -1.48 15.34 -21.96
#